data_AF-A0A9X0FXZ1-F1
#
_entry.id   AF-A0A9X0FXZ1-F1
#
_cell.length_a   1.000
_cell.length_b   1.000
_cell.length_c   1.000
_cell.angle_alpha   90.00
_cell.angle_beta   90.00
_cell.angle_gamma   90.00
#
_symmetry.space_group_name_H-M   'P 1'
#
loop_
_entity.id
_entity.type
_entity.pdbx_description
1 polymer ?
#
loop_
_entity_poly.entity_id
_entity_poly.type
_entity_poly.pdbx_seq_one_letter_code
_entity_poly.pdbx_strand_id
1 'polypeptide(L)'
;MARNPKKVSDLMFRAIIGWLLLAALIPLFVLTFYLSKEEAASVKPVNEVLDQKIKLEKVDFSQNSYMYDRDGSLISEIVSNDENRVFVKYDKIPDSVKELFLRSEDRNFYDHKGIDFMGVIRALAANVKNHGISQGASTITQQLSRNLYLSHERSFSRKFTELLYSYELERKFTKEEILESYLNTIYFSNGVYGVGSAANYYFDKPLSSLTLAQMAFISAIPNNPTLYDPLKQFKHTKKRQKRLLGILEKDGVITKKQYKKAVKEKISLSLSEKKNLYPDYVTYANEEFTDLVSDQEGFTKRLKKAKTAGAKKAIQKELSEKVSALLQDGVKIYTALDPSLQQRAVYQLNAQLPYQGVEGGSAVINHQTHQIVALAGGKNYKKFDFNYAYQAQRQPGSAIKPLLDYGPYIDQTGATASSKISAGKFCSSGYCPQNYNHKTYGTVTLETAFKNSYNTPAIRMLDTVGVKKGFSYLEKFSFEHIVADDYRLPSALGGFTKGFSPLEITDAYTVFGNQGAYTRNHSITKVTDLNGKTLYKWKESPKQIYSQRTNETMRKLLASVVKSGTGKKANFNSPYIGGKTGTSNDYKDIWFVGLTDQYTMGVWVGRDRGTVESIYSSSPHLRIWKQTMQYAK
;
A
#
# COMPACT_ATOMS: atom_id res chain seq x y z
N MET A 1 16.83 98.37 -57.76
CA MET A 1 16.26 97.05 -57.36
C MET A 1 16.58 96.81 -55.88
N ALA A 2 15.68 97.20 -54.97
CA ALA A 2 15.83 96.92 -53.55
C ALA A 2 15.26 95.52 -53.25
N ARG A 3 16.10 94.56 -52.82
CA ARG A 3 15.61 93.27 -52.32
C ARG A 3 14.82 93.51 -51.03
N ASN A 4 13.56 93.09 -51.02
CA ASN A 4 12.64 93.26 -49.90
C ASN A 4 13.19 92.52 -48.66
N PRO A 5 13.64 93.21 -47.60
CA PRO A 5 14.32 92.60 -46.46
C PRO A 5 13.47 91.57 -45.70
N LYS A 6 12.13 91.65 -45.84
CA LYS A 6 11.18 90.69 -45.23
C LYS A 6 11.27 89.27 -45.79
N LYS A 7 11.69 89.07 -47.04
CA LYS A 7 11.81 87.72 -47.63
C LYS A 7 13.08 86.98 -47.21
N VAL A 8 14.17 87.72 -46.99
CA VAL A 8 15.44 87.13 -46.50
C VAL A 8 15.33 86.79 -45.01
N SER A 9 14.63 87.62 -44.22
CA SER A 9 14.39 87.32 -42.80
C SER A 9 13.50 86.09 -42.62
N ASP A 10 12.47 85.89 -43.44
CA ASP A 10 11.58 84.72 -43.35
C ASP A 10 12.30 83.41 -43.73
N LEU A 11 13.19 83.45 -44.74
CA LEU A 11 13.99 82.29 -45.12
C LEU A 11 15.03 81.91 -44.04
N MET A 12 15.71 82.91 -43.46
CA MET A 12 16.63 82.70 -42.34
C MET A 12 15.90 82.21 -41.10
N PHE A 13 14.71 82.73 -40.81
CA PHE A 13 13.90 82.31 -39.67
C PHE A 13 13.47 80.85 -39.78
N ARG A 14 13.02 80.39 -40.96
CA ARG A 14 12.70 78.97 -41.22
C ARG A 14 13.93 78.07 -41.12
N ALA A 15 15.09 78.52 -41.60
CA ALA A 15 16.33 77.77 -41.48
C ALA A 15 16.76 77.64 -40.01
N ILE A 16 16.65 78.72 -39.23
CA ILE A 16 16.95 78.71 -37.78
C ILE A 16 15.99 77.79 -37.04
N ILE A 17 14.69 77.84 -37.33
CA ILE A 17 13.71 76.90 -36.76
C ILE A 17 14.04 75.46 -37.15
N GLY A 18 14.41 75.20 -38.41
CA GLY A 18 14.83 73.88 -38.88
C GLY A 18 16.04 73.36 -38.11
N TRP A 19 17.07 74.18 -37.94
CA TRP A 19 18.26 73.82 -37.16
C TRP A 19 17.96 73.66 -35.67
N LEU A 20 17.06 74.45 -35.09
CA LEU A 20 16.63 74.30 -33.71
C LEU A 20 15.83 73.00 -33.50
N LEU A 21 14.96 72.62 -34.44
CA LEU A 21 14.25 71.34 -34.41
C LEU A 21 15.22 70.16 -34.55
N LEU A 22 16.20 70.25 -35.46
CA LEU A 22 17.23 69.23 -35.63
C LEU A 22 18.13 69.10 -34.40
N ALA A 23 18.52 70.24 -33.81
CA ALA A 23 19.26 70.28 -32.56
C ALA A 23 18.46 69.71 -31.38
N ALA A 24 17.12 69.86 -31.38
CA ALA A 24 16.24 69.27 -30.37
C ALA A 24 16.04 67.75 -30.55
N LEU A 25 16.18 67.22 -31.77
CA LEU A 25 16.09 65.78 -32.04
C LEU A 25 17.33 65.00 -31.56
N ILE A 26 18.51 65.64 -31.51
CA ILE A 26 19.74 64.98 -31.07
C ILE A 26 19.65 64.53 -29.60
N PRO A 27 19.26 65.37 -28.61
CA PRO A 27 19.02 64.93 -27.23
C PRO A 27 17.97 63.84 -27.12
N LEU A 28 16.90 63.90 -27.93
CA LEU A 28 15.84 62.88 -27.93
C LEU A 28 16.34 61.54 -28.45
N PHE A 29 17.18 61.54 -29.50
CA PHE A 29 17.83 60.34 -30.01
C PHE A 29 18.82 59.76 -29.00
N VAL A 30 19.63 60.61 -28.36
CA VAL A 30 20.57 60.17 -27.31
C VAL A 30 19.82 59.59 -26.11
N LEU A 31 18.71 60.22 -25.70
CA LEU A 31 17.86 59.74 -24.61
C LEU A 31 17.21 58.40 -24.95
N THR A 32 16.61 58.27 -26.14
CA THR A 32 16.01 57.01 -26.58
C THR A 32 17.04 55.89 -26.74
N PHE A 33 18.24 56.20 -27.23
CA PHE A 33 19.35 55.26 -27.29
C PHE A 33 19.85 54.84 -25.90
N TYR A 34 19.96 55.78 -24.95
CA TYR A 34 20.36 55.50 -23.57
C TYR A 34 19.32 54.63 -22.85
N LEU A 35 18.03 54.99 -22.93
CA LEU A 35 16.92 54.21 -22.38
C LEU A 35 16.85 52.81 -23.01
N SER A 36 17.06 52.70 -24.33
CA SER A 36 17.11 51.39 -25.00
C SER A 36 18.31 50.56 -24.57
N LYS A 37 19.46 51.17 -24.29
CA LYS A 37 20.65 50.47 -23.78
C LYS A 37 20.45 49.98 -22.35
N GLU A 38 19.84 50.80 -21.50
CA GLU A 38 19.52 50.45 -20.12
C GLU A 38 18.50 49.30 -20.05
N GLU A 39 17.47 49.35 -20.91
CA GLU A 39 16.52 48.25 -21.08
C GLU A 39 17.21 47.00 -21.65
N ALA A 40 18.06 47.14 -22.67
CA ALA A 40 18.80 46.01 -23.23
C ALA A 40 19.76 45.36 -22.22
N ALA A 41 20.31 46.12 -21.26
CA ALA A 41 21.14 45.60 -20.19
C ALA A 41 20.33 44.85 -19.11
N SER A 42 19.02 45.11 -19.00
CA SER A 42 18.10 44.41 -18.10
C SER A 42 17.43 43.18 -18.74
N VAL A 43 17.52 43.02 -20.07
CA VAL A 43 17.01 41.85 -20.80
C VAL A 43 17.79 40.60 -20.38
N LYS A 44 17.09 39.71 -19.68
CA LYS A 44 17.59 38.37 -19.37
C LYS A 44 17.49 37.47 -20.60
N PRO A 45 18.48 36.59 -20.85
CA PRO A 45 18.37 35.56 -21.86
C PRO A 45 17.10 34.74 -21.62
N VAL A 46 16.38 34.41 -22.70
CA VAL A 46 15.14 33.61 -22.64
C VAL A 46 15.36 32.33 -21.84
N ASN A 47 16.53 31.68 -22.00
CA ASN A 47 16.88 30.46 -21.26
C ASN A 47 16.92 30.66 -19.73
N GLU A 48 17.44 31.78 -19.25
CA GLU A 48 17.50 32.08 -17.81
C GLU A 48 16.11 32.33 -17.23
N VAL A 49 15.26 33.02 -18.00
CA VAL A 49 13.86 33.23 -17.63
C VAL A 49 13.10 31.91 -17.60
N LEU A 50 13.29 31.07 -18.61
CA LEU A 50 12.65 29.75 -18.68
C LEU A 50 13.15 28.83 -17.57
N ASP A 51 14.45 28.81 -17.22
CA ASP A 51 14.94 28.01 -16.09
C ASP A 51 14.37 28.46 -14.74
N GLN A 52 14.17 29.77 -14.54
CA GLN A 52 13.57 30.31 -13.32
C GLN A 52 12.05 30.08 -13.26
N LYS A 53 11.35 30.18 -14.38
CA LYS A 53 9.88 30.14 -14.47
C LYS A 53 9.32 28.75 -14.76
N ILE A 54 10.08 27.91 -15.45
CA ILE A 54 9.71 26.54 -15.83
C ILE A 54 10.61 25.56 -15.08
N LYS A 55 10.14 25.17 -13.89
CA LYS A 55 10.73 24.05 -13.14
C LYS A 55 10.26 22.74 -13.75
N LEU A 56 11.06 22.21 -14.66
CA LEU A 56 10.91 20.83 -15.13
C LEU A 56 11.49 19.90 -14.07
N GLU A 57 10.65 19.43 -13.15
CA GLU A 57 11.02 18.28 -12.33
C GLU A 57 10.98 17.02 -13.20
N LYS A 58 11.88 16.07 -12.93
CA LYS A 58 11.84 14.77 -13.60
C LYS A 58 10.44 14.20 -13.37
N VAL A 59 9.76 13.86 -14.46
CA VAL A 59 8.38 13.41 -14.40
C VAL A 59 8.33 12.12 -13.59
N ASP A 60 7.83 12.24 -12.36
CA ASP A 60 7.63 11.07 -11.52
C ASP A 60 6.33 10.40 -11.97
N PHE A 61 6.49 9.33 -12.74
CA PHE A 61 5.35 8.53 -13.12
C PHE A 61 4.95 7.73 -11.89
N SER A 62 3.82 8.09 -11.26
CA SER A 62 3.25 7.26 -10.20
C SER A 62 3.14 5.82 -10.70
N GLN A 63 3.75 4.89 -9.98
CA GLN A 63 3.70 3.47 -10.23
C GLN A 63 2.69 2.81 -9.31
N ASN A 64 2.14 1.69 -9.75
CA ASN A 64 1.48 0.79 -8.83
C ASN A 64 2.51 0.14 -7.89
N SER A 65 2.09 -0.05 -6.66
CA SER A 65 2.77 -0.92 -5.71
C SER A 65 2.10 -2.29 -5.69
N TYR A 66 2.85 -3.32 -5.33
CA TYR A 66 2.43 -4.72 -5.46
C TYR A 66 2.68 -5.48 -4.19
N MET A 67 1.74 -6.32 -3.78
CA MET A 67 1.89 -7.22 -2.63
C MET A 67 1.89 -8.67 -3.09
N TYR A 68 2.80 -9.48 -2.54
CA TYR A 68 3.00 -10.87 -2.92
C TYR A 68 2.83 -11.80 -1.71
N ASP A 69 2.29 -12.99 -1.94
CA ASP A 69 2.28 -14.07 -0.95
C ASP A 69 3.64 -14.74 -0.79
N ARG A 70 3.72 -15.75 0.10
CA ARG A 70 4.96 -16.49 0.39
C ARG A 70 5.56 -17.21 -0.84
N ASP A 71 4.73 -17.54 -1.84
CA ASP A 71 5.14 -18.27 -3.04
C ASP A 71 5.50 -17.31 -4.19
N GLY A 72 5.40 -15.99 -3.96
CA GLY A 72 5.71 -14.95 -4.95
C GLY A 72 4.57 -14.63 -5.91
N SER A 73 3.34 -15.08 -5.62
CA SER A 73 2.17 -14.74 -6.43
C SER A 73 1.62 -13.38 -6.04
N LEU A 74 1.25 -12.57 -7.04
CA LEU A 74 0.65 -11.25 -6.83
C LEU A 74 -0.75 -11.38 -6.19
N ILE A 75 -0.92 -10.81 -5.00
CA ILE A 75 -2.18 -10.85 -4.23
C ILE A 75 -2.89 -9.49 -4.15
N SER A 76 -2.16 -8.37 -4.20
CA SER A 76 -2.76 -7.03 -4.20
C SER A 76 -2.00 -6.08 -5.11
N GLU A 77 -2.74 -5.29 -5.87
CA GLU A 77 -2.26 -4.10 -6.56
C GLU A 77 -2.71 -2.86 -5.79
N ILE A 78 -1.76 -2.03 -5.37
CA ILE A 78 -1.98 -0.79 -4.64
C ILE A 78 -1.81 0.34 -5.66
N VAL A 79 -2.94 0.88 -6.10
CA VAL A 79 -3.00 1.97 -7.07
C VAL A 79 -3.08 3.29 -6.32
N SER A 80 -2.11 4.17 -6.57
CA SER A 80 -2.11 5.53 -6.05
C SER A 80 -2.86 6.47 -7.00
N ASN A 81 -3.65 7.40 -6.46
CA ASN A 81 -4.35 8.46 -7.21
C ASN A 81 -5.36 8.01 -8.28
N ASP A 82 -5.97 6.83 -8.13
CA ASP A 82 -6.96 6.24 -9.06
C ASP A 82 -6.48 5.97 -10.51
N GLU A 83 -5.23 6.28 -10.83
CA GLU A 83 -4.64 6.04 -12.14
C GLU A 83 -3.81 4.76 -12.12
N ASN A 84 -4.32 3.69 -12.73
CA ASN A 84 -3.56 2.46 -12.92
C ASN A 84 -2.43 2.71 -13.94
N ARG A 85 -1.19 2.83 -13.45
CA ARG A 85 -0.01 3.11 -14.29
C ARG A 85 1.03 2.00 -14.17
N VAL A 86 1.36 1.41 -15.31
CA VAL A 86 2.44 0.44 -15.51
C VAL A 86 3.49 1.09 -16.40
N PHE A 87 4.53 1.63 -15.79
CA PHE A 87 5.62 2.25 -16.54
C PHE A 87 6.50 1.22 -17.22
N VAL A 88 6.88 1.53 -18.45
CA VAL A 88 7.77 0.70 -19.26
C VAL A 88 8.96 1.56 -19.68
N LYS A 89 10.16 1.14 -19.27
CA LYS A 89 11.42 1.76 -19.72
C LYS A 89 11.57 1.65 -21.23
N TYR A 90 12.24 2.61 -21.85
CA TYR A 90 12.44 2.76 -23.28
C TYR A 90 13.00 1.49 -23.94
N ASP A 91 13.96 0.84 -23.29
CA ASP A 91 14.58 -0.41 -23.73
C ASP A 91 13.63 -1.62 -23.69
N LYS A 92 12.54 -1.53 -22.91
CA LYS A 92 11.49 -2.55 -22.80
C LYS A 92 10.26 -2.25 -23.66
N ILE A 93 10.15 -1.05 -24.23
CA ILE A 93 9.09 -0.72 -25.19
C ILE A 93 9.42 -1.39 -26.52
N PRO A 94 8.55 -2.27 -27.07
CA PRO A 94 8.78 -2.91 -28.36
C PRO A 94 8.95 -1.88 -29.48
N ASP A 95 9.90 -2.09 -30.40
CA ASP A 95 10.16 -1.12 -31.48
C ASP A 95 8.95 -0.93 -32.40
N SER A 96 8.10 -1.95 -32.56
CA SER A 96 6.83 -1.82 -33.27
C SER A 96 5.92 -0.75 -32.64
N VAL A 97 5.90 -0.61 -31.30
CA VAL A 97 5.14 0.43 -30.61
C VAL A 97 5.76 1.80 -30.88
N LYS A 98 7.08 1.93 -30.76
CA LYS A 98 7.80 3.18 -31.06
C LYS A 98 7.49 3.63 -32.49
N GLU A 99 7.66 2.76 -33.47
CA GLU A 99 7.39 3.03 -34.88
C GLU A 99 5.91 3.37 -35.15
N LEU A 100 4.95 2.73 -34.48
CA LEU A 100 3.53 3.08 -34.62
C LEU A 100 3.28 4.54 -34.26
N PHE A 101 3.84 5.02 -33.14
CA PHE A 101 3.66 6.41 -32.71
C PHE A 101 4.49 7.38 -33.55
N LEU A 102 5.77 7.08 -33.81
CA LEU A 102 6.62 7.91 -34.67
C LEU A 102 6.00 8.11 -36.06
N ARG A 103 5.58 7.02 -36.74
CA ARG A 103 5.07 7.14 -38.12
C ARG A 103 3.69 7.77 -38.23
N SER A 104 2.89 7.72 -37.15
CA SER A 104 1.51 8.21 -37.17
C SER A 104 1.31 9.57 -36.51
N GLU A 105 2.16 9.94 -35.54
CA GLU A 105 2.08 11.19 -34.79
C GLU A 105 3.21 12.16 -35.16
N ASP A 106 4.45 11.68 -35.35
CA ASP A 106 5.61 12.55 -35.54
C ASP A 106 6.77 11.90 -36.32
N ARG A 107 6.68 11.93 -37.65
CA ARG A 107 7.59 11.19 -38.55
C ARG A 107 9.04 11.67 -38.50
N ASN A 108 9.25 12.95 -38.19
CA ASN A 108 10.55 13.61 -38.17
C ASN A 108 11.02 13.86 -36.73
N PHE A 109 10.50 13.10 -35.76
CA PHE A 109 10.71 13.33 -34.33
C PHE A 109 12.18 13.48 -33.94
N TYR A 110 13.07 12.65 -34.50
CA TYR A 110 14.50 12.70 -34.21
C TYR A 110 15.23 13.86 -34.90
N ASP A 111 14.63 14.47 -35.93
CA ASP A 111 15.28 15.50 -36.75
C ASP A 111 15.04 16.92 -36.20
N HIS A 112 13.91 17.15 -35.54
CA HIS A 112 13.54 18.47 -35.02
C HIS A 112 13.79 18.63 -33.52
N LYS A 113 13.83 19.87 -33.02
CA LYS A 113 13.95 20.18 -31.57
C LYS A 113 12.61 20.69 -31.03
N GLY A 114 11.65 19.79 -30.85
CA GLY A 114 10.32 20.10 -30.31
C GLY A 114 9.28 20.64 -31.29
N ILE A 115 9.66 21.20 -32.43
CA ILE A 115 8.73 21.72 -33.45
C ILE A 115 9.17 21.28 -34.85
N ASP A 116 8.30 20.59 -35.60
CA ASP A 116 8.52 20.33 -37.03
C ASP A 116 8.00 21.50 -37.88
N PHE A 117 8.88 22.48 -38.14
CA PHE A 117 8.55 23.65 -38.97
C PHE A 117 8.09 23.26 -40.40
N MET A 118 8.74 22.27 -41.01
CA MET A 118 8.36 21.79 -42.35
C MET A 118 7.05 21.00 -42.31
N GLY A 119 6.77 20.32 -41.21
CA GLY A 119 5.48 19.69 -40.92
C GLY A 119 4.35 20.70 -40.78
N VAL A 120 4.56 21.81 -40.05
CA VAL A 120 3.59 22.90 -39.91
C VAL A 120 3.26 23.53 -41.27
N ILE A 121 4.27 23.86 -42.07
CA ILE A 121 4.07 24.43 -43.42
C ILE A 121 3.30 23.45 -44.31
N ARG A 122 3.66 22.16 -44.31
CA ARG A 122 2.92 21.12 -45.07
C ARG A 122 1.48 20.99 -44.63
N ALA A 123 1.23 20.97 -43.32
CA ALA A 123 -0.12 20.84 -42.77
C ALA A 123 -1.00 22.05 -43.14
N LEU A 124 -0.44 23.26 -43.10
CA LEU A 124 -1.11 24.48 -43.57
C LEU A 124 -1.48 24.38 -45.05
N ALA A 125 -0.53 24.02 -45.92
CA ALA A 125 -0.78 23.87 -47.36
C ALA A 125 -1.85 22.80 -47.65
N ALA A 126 -1.83 21.67 -46.95
CA ALA A 126 -2.81 20.60 -47.10
C ALA A 126 -4.22 20.99 -46.60
N ASN A 127 -4.32 21.73 -45.50
CA ASN A 127 -5.59 22.17 -44.94
C ASN A 127 -6.25 23.27 -45.80
N VAL A 128 -5.46 24.15 -46.41
CA VAL A 128 -5.95 25.14 -47.40
C VAL A 128 -6.52 24.41 -48.63
N LYS A 129 -5.85 23.36 -49.12
CA LYS A 129 -6.30 22.58 -50.26
C LYS A 129 -7.60 21.81 -50.00
N ASN A 130 -7.76 21.24 -48.80
CA ASN A 130 -8.88 20.35 -48.46
C ASN A 130 -10.09 21.06 -47.81
N HIS A 131 -10.11 22.39 -47.72
CA HIS A 131 -11.20 23.18 -47.13
C HIS A 131 -11.63 22.66 -45.74
N GLY A 132 -10.66 22.27 -44.90
CA GLY A 132 -10.91 21.72 -43.57
C GLY A 132 -9.64 21.32 -42.83
N ILE A 133 -9.74 21.16 -41.51
CA ILE A 133 -8.62 20.71 -40.65
C ILE A 133 -8.47 19.19 -40.81
N SER A 134 -7.55 18.75 -41.68
CA SER A 134 -7.37 17.34 -42.02
C SER A 134 -6.10 16.71 -41.44
N GLN A 135 -5.06 17.51 -41.17
CA GLN A 135 -3.80 17.08 -40.55
C GLN A 135 -3.42 17.98 -39.37
N GLY A 136 -3.05 17.36 -38.25
CA GLY A 136 -2.49 18.04 -37.08
C GLY A 136 -0.98 18.23 -37.24
N ALA A 137 -0.47 19.39 -36.83
CA ALA A 137 0.93 19.76 -36.94
C ALA A 137 1.71 19.65 -35.61
N SER A 138 1.14 19.00 -34.58
CA SER A 138 1.76 18.95 -33.25
C SER A 138 2.71 17.76 -33.12
N THR A 139 3.93 18.02 -32.62
CA THR A 139 4.99 17.02 -32.41
C THR A 139 4.73 16.19 -31.15
N ILE A 140 5.45 15.08 -30.98
CA ILE A 140 5.40 14.26 -29.76
C ILE A 140 5.77 15.09 -28.53
N THR A 141 6.81 15.93 -28.61
CA THR A 141 7.23 16.78 -27.48
C THR A 141 6.20 17.83 -27.10
N GLN A 142 5.50 18.39 -28.10
CA GLN A 142 4.35 19.27 -27.90
C GLN A 142 3.17 18.57 -27.23
N GLN A 143 2.87 17.34 -27.65
CA GLN A 143 1.83 16.55 -27.01
C GLN A 143 2.21 16.17 -25.57
N LEU A 144 3.48 15.83 -25.30
CA LEU A 144 3.99 15.52 -23.98
C LEU A 144 3.87 16.73 -23.04
N SER A 145 4.36 17.90 -23.44
CA SER A 145 4.29 19.11 -22.62
C SER A 145 2.85 19.48 -22.27
N ARG A 146 1.92 19.34 -23.23
CA ARG A 146 0.50 19.53 -23.00
C ARG A 146 -0.07 18.56 -21.96
N ASN A 147 0.32 17.29 -21.99
CA ASN A 147 -0.22 16.28 -21.09
C ASN A 147 0.33 16.40 -19.67
N LEU A 148 1.55 16.94 -19.48
CA LEU A 148 2.20 17.03 -18.19
C LEU A 148 1.95 18.35 -17.45
N TYR A 149 1.94 19.48 -18.16
CA TYR A 149 2.08 20.79 -17.52
C TYR A 149 0.92 21.75 -17.79
N LEU A 150 0.02 21.44 -18.73
CA LEU A 150 -0.97 22.40 -19.21
C LEU A 150 -2.40 21.90 -19.04
N SER A 151 -3.31 22.84 -18.80
CA SER A 151 -4.74 22.56 -18.80
C SER A 151 -5.25 22.23 -20.21
N HIS A 152 -6.40 21.54 -20.29
CA HIS A 152 -6.98 21.13 -21.56
C HIS A 152 -7.67 22.26 -22.36
N GLU A 153 -7.74 23.47 -21.82
CA GLU A 153 -8.38 24.63 -22.47
C GLU A 153 -7.71 25.06 -23.78
N ARG A 154 -8.48 25.28 -24.84
CA ARG A 154 -7.94 25.69 -26.14
C ARG A 154 -7.77 27.21 -26.21
N SER A 155 -6.60 27.72 -25.86
CA SER A 155 -6.22 29.13 -26.05
C SER A 155 -4.90 29.30 -26.82
N PHE A 156 -4.74 30.45 -27.48
CA PHE A 156 -3.48 30.82 -28.13
C PHE A 156 -2.33 30.95 -27.12
N SER A 157 -2.61 31.49 -25.93
CA SER A 157 -1.62 31.58 -24.84
C SER A 157 -1.12 30.20 -24.42
N ARG A 158 -2.02 29.22 -24.23
CA ARG A 158 -1.63 27.84 -23.94
C ARG A 158 -0.76 27.26 -25.05
N LYS A 159 -1.10 27.48 -26.32
CA LYS A 159 -0.31 26.92 -27.44
C LYS A 159 1.10 27.52 -27.49
N PHE A 160 1.26 28.79 -27.11
CA PHE A 160 2.58 29.40 -26.92
C PHE A 160 3.32 28.80 -25.71
N THR A 161 2.62 28.56 -24.59
CA THR A 161 3.19 27.89 -23.42
C THR A 161 3.67 26.46 -23.76
N GLU A 162 2.88 25.69 -24.52
CA GLU A 162 3.24 24.35 -25.01
C GLU A 162 4.56 24.38 -25.79
N LEU A 163 4.77 25.41 -26.61
CA LEU A 163 5.99 25.62 -27.38
C LEU A 163 7.20 25.87 -26.46
N LEU A 164 7.05 26.74 -25.45
CA LEU A 164 8.12 27.02 -24.48
C LEU A 164 8.49 25.79 -23.65
N TYR A 165 7.50 25.06 -23.13
CA TYR A 165 7.75 23.81 -22.40
C TYR A 165 8.39 22.74 -23.30
N SER A 166 7.98 22.66 -24.58
CA SER A 166 8.58 21.71 -25.52
C SER A 166 10.04 22.04 -25.80
N TYR A 167 10.37 23.32 -25.93
CA TYR A 167 11.77 23.76 -26.08
C TYR A 167 12.61 23.41 -24.85
N GLU A 168 12.08 23.66 -23.65
CA GLU A 168 12.76 23.30 -22.40
C GLU A 168 12.96 21.78 -22.24
N LEU A 169 11.96 20.97 -22.60
CA LEU A 169 12.06 19.51 -22.58
C LEU A 169 13.18 19.01 -23.49
N GLU A 170 13.27 19.52 -24.73
CA GLU A 170 14.32 19.15 -25.70
C GLU A 170 15.72 19.60 -25.26
N ARG A 171 15.81 20.60 -24.39
CA ARG A 171 17.10 21.06 -23.84
C ARG A 171 17.57 20.18 -22.69
N LYS A 172 16.65 19.70 -21.85
CA LYS A 172 16.98 18.96 -20.61
C LYS A 172 16.96 17.44 -20.77
N PHE A 173 16.22 16.92 -21.74
CA PHE A 173 16.04 15.49 -21.94
C PHE A 173 16.43 15.06 -23.34
N THR A 174 16.92 13.82 -23.46
CA THR A 174 17.20 13.18 -24.74
C THR A 174 15.90 12.80 -25.46
N LYS A 175 16.00 12.56 -26.77
CA LYS A 175 14.86 12.09 -27.59
C LYS A 175 14.26 10.79 -27.06
N GLU A 176 15.09 9.90 -26.53
CA GLU A 176 14.65 8.63 -25.97
C GLU A 176 13.85 8.84 -24.68
N GLU A 177 14.33 9.72 -23.78
CA GLU A 177 13.62 10.08 -22.55
C GLU A 177 12.29 10.80 -22.84
N ILE A 178 12.25 11.66 -23.87
CA ILE A 178 11.01 12.32 -24.31
C ILE A 178 10.02 11.29 -24.86
N LEU A 179 10.47 10.36 -25.71
CA LEU A 179 9.60 9.32 -26.26
C LEU A 179 9.12 8.35 -25.17
N GLU A 180 10.00 7.94 -24.26
CA GLU A 180 9.66 7.13 -23.09
C GLU A 180 8.59 7.82 -22.24
N SER A 181 8.81 9.09 -21.91
CA SER A 181 7.87 9.90 -21.13
C SER A 181 6.53 10.03 -21.84
N TYR A 182 6.54 10.33 -23.14
CA TYR A 182 5.32 10.39 -23.96
C TYR A 182 4.54 9.08 -23.92
N LEU A 183 5.19 7.96 -24.23
CA LEU A 183 4.53 6.65 -24.30
C LEU A 183 4.01 6.19 -22.94
N ASN A 184 4.57 6.66 -21.82
CA ASN A 184 4.07 6.38 -20.48
C ASN A 184 3.02 7.40 -19.96
N THR A 185 2.84 8.54 -20.64
CA THR A 185 1.89 9.58 -20.22
C THR A 185 0.58 9.56 -21.01
N ILE A 186 0.62 9.21 -22.29
CA ILE A 186 -0.55 9.37 -23.17
C ILE A 186 -1.78 8.59 -22.70
N TYR A 187 -2.96 9.19 -22.87
CA TYR A 187 -4.24 8.64 -22.41
C TYR A 187 -4.84 7.65 -23.43
N PHE A 188 -5.21 6.46 -22.95
CA PHE A 188 -5.76 5.35 -23.73
C PHE A 188 -7.25 5.09 -23.41
N SER A 189 -8.01 6.09 -22.97
CA SER A 189 -9.39 5.93 -22.48
C SER A 189 -9.50 5.12 -21.19
N ASN A 190 -10.68 5.13 -20.55
CA ASN A 190 -11.03 4.31 -19.38
C ASN A 190 -10.09 4.48 -18.17
N GLY A 191 -9.56 5.69 -17.95
CA GLY A 191 -8.62 5.97 -16.84
C GLY A 191 -7.23 5.37 -17.03
N VAL A 192 -6.89 4.93 -18.25
CA VAL A 192 -5.62 4.25 -18.55
C VAL A 192 -4.63 5.22 -19.17
N TYR A 193 -3.46 5.36 -18.55
CA TYR A 193 -2.37 6.22 -19.01
C TYR A 193 -1.11 5.40 -19.25
N GLY A 194 -0.53 5.54 -20.44
CA GLY A 194 0.69 4.85 -20.84
C GLY A 194 0.48 3.50 -21.54
N VAL A 195 1.40 3.16 -22.45
CA VAL A 195 1.33 1.95 -23.30
C VAL A 195 1.38 0.65 -22.49
N GLY A 196 2.14 0.62 -21.39
CA GLY A 196 2.20 -0.53 -20.49
C GLY A 196 0.86 -0.79 -19.81
N SER A 197 0.27 0.27 -19.26
CA SER A 197 -1.05 0.24 -18.63
C SER A 197 -2.14 -0.17 -19.63
N ALA A 198 -2.06 0.31 -20.87
CA ALA A 198 -3.00 -0.07 -21.94
C ALA A 198 -2.91 -1.55 -22.30
N ALA A 199 -1.69 -2.11 -22.36
CA ALA A 199 -1.49 -3.53 -22.59
C ALA A 199 -2.08 -4.38 -21.45
N ASN A 200 -1.80 -3.98 -20.20
CA ASN A 200 -2.34 -4.66 -19.03
C ASN A 200 -3.87 -4.54 -18.99
N TYR A 201 -4.42 -3.34 -19.12
CA TYR A 201 -5.85 -3.11 -18.99
C TYR A 201 -6.68 -3.78 -20.10
N TYR A 202 -6.29 -3.67 -21.37
CA TYR A 202 -7.13 -4.16 -22.47
C TYR A 202 -6.90 -5.64 -22.81
N PHE A 203 -5.77 -6.23 -22.41
CA PHE A 203 -5.38 -7.59 -22.78
C PHE A 203 -4.88 -8.46 -21.63
N ASP A 204 -4.80 -7.95 -20.40
CA ASP A 204 -4.23 -8.62 -19.23
C ASP A 204 -2.84 -9.21 -19.49
N LYS A 205 -1.99 -8.41 -20.17
CA LYS A 205 -0.69 -8.86 -20.68
C LYS A 205 0.39 -7.79 -20.54
N PRO A 206 1.65 -8.17 -20.28
CA PRO A 206 2.76 -7.25 -20.40
C PRO A 206 2.91 -6.78 -21.86
N LEU A 207 3.28 -5.51 -22.06
CA LEU A 207 3.39 -4.89 -23.40
C LEU A 207 4.26 -5.70 -24.37
N SER A 208 5.36 -6.29 -23.88
CA SER A 208 6.28 -7.11 -24.66
C SER A 208 5.69 -8.42 -25.17
N SER A 209 4.58 -8.89 -24.58
CA SER A 209 3.90 -10.13 -24.99
C SER A 209 2.75 -9.91 -25.99
N LEU A 210 2.42 -8.66 -26.29
CA LEU A 210 1.37 -8.35 -27.26
C LEU A 210 1.80 -8.75 -28.67
N THR A 211 0.83 -9.12 -29.52
CA THR A 211 1.08 -9.26 -30.96
C THR A 211 1.18 -7.89 -31.63
N LEU A 212 1.77 -7.82 -32.83
CA LEU A 212 1.77 -6.60 -33.64
C LEU A 212 0.35 -6.06 -33.86
N ALA A 213 -0.64 -6.94 -34.00
CA ALA A 213 -2.04 -6.53 -34.18
C ALA A 213 -2.61 -5.86 -32.93
N GLN A 214 -2.30 -6.40 -31.75
CA GLN A 214 -2.70 -5.85 -30.44
C GLN A 214 -1.98 -4.54 -30.14
N MET A 215 -0.67 -4.44 -30.41
CA MET A 215 0.10 -3.20 -30.29
C MET A 215 -0.51 -2.09 -31.15
N ALA A 216 -0.76 -2.37 -32.44
CA ALA A 216 -1.42 -1.40 -33.34
C ALA A 216 -2.86 -1.09 -32.93
N PHE A 217 -3.52 -1.97 -32.19
CA PHE A 217 -4.87 -1.74 -31.68
C PHE A 217 -4.88 -0.75 -30.53
N ILE A 218 -4.01 -0.90 -29.53
CA ILE A 218 -3.92 0.08 -28.44
C ILE A 218 -3.34 1.41 -28.92
N SER A 219 -2.38 1.42 -29.84
CA SER A 219 -1.84 2.65 -30.43
C SER A 219 -2.87 3.44 -31.25
N ALA A 220 -4.01 2.84 -31.61
CA ALA A 220 -5.09 3.55 -32.28
C ALA A 220 -5.84 4.53 -31.36
N ILE A 221 -5.77 4.34 -30.04
CA ILE A 221 -6.64 5.02 -29.07
C ILE A 221 -6.25 6.50 -28.84
N PRO A 222 -4.98 6.84 -28.56
CA PRO A 222 -4.62 8.17 -28.05
C PRO A 222 -4.95 9.35 -28.97
N ASN A 223 -5.03 9.11 -30.29
CA ASN A 223 -5.33 10.14 -31.27
C ASN A 223 -6.69 10.82 -31.03
N ASN A 224 -7.69 10.04 -30.61
CA ASN A 224 -9.00 10.52 -30.17
C ASN A 224 -9.62 9.46 -29.24
N PRO A 225 -9.31 9.51 -27.92
CA PRO A 225 -9.66 8.44 -26.98
C PRO A 225 -11.15 8.12 -26.92
N THR A 226 -12.02 9.12 -27.09
CA THR A 226 -13.48 8.94 -27.09
C THR A 226 -13.96 8.23 -28.36
N LEU A 227 -13.44 8.59 -29.54
CA LEU A 227 -13.83 7.98 -30.81
C LEU A 227 -13.27 6.56 -30.97
N TYR A 228 -12.09 6.31 -30.40
CA TYR A 228 -11.38 5.04 -30.50
C TYR A 228 -11.41 4.22 -29.21
N ASP A 229 -12.31 4.54 -28.27
CA ASP A 229 -12.54 3.76 -27.05
C ASP A 229 -12.90 2.31 -27.44
N PRO A 230 -12.06 1.32 -27.14
CA PRO A 230 -12.30 -0.05 -27.57
C PRO A 230 -13.49 -0.72 -26.86
N LEU A 231 -13.93 -0.21 -25.70
CA LEU A 231 -15.09 -0.75 -24.97
C LEU A 231 -16.41 -0.31 -25.60
N LYS A 232 -16.45 0.92 -26.11
CA LYS A 232 -17.67 1.54 -26.67
C LYS A 232 -17.67 1.56 -28.20
N GLN A 233 -16.51 1.70 -28.83
CA GLN A 233 -16.30 2.00 -30.25
C GLN A 233 -15.31 1.03 -30.92
N PHE A 234 -15.34 -0.25 -30.57
CA PHE A 234 -14.41 -1.28 -31.06
C PHE A 234 -14.20 -1.28 -32.59
N LYS A 235 -15.26 -1.09 -33.38
CA LYS A 235 -15.18 -1.04 -34.86
C LYS A 235 -14.31 0.15 -35.34
N HIS A 236 -14.42 1.31 -34.69
CA HIS A 236 -13.60 2.48 -35.02
C HIS A 236 -12.14 2.23 -34.65
N THR A 237 -11.87 1.68 -33.47
CA THR A 237 -10.52 1.30 -33.03
C THR A 237 -9.90 0.30 -34.01
N LYS A 238 -10.64 -0.74 -34.42
CA LYS A 238 -10.16 -1.74 -35.39
C LYS A 238 -9.90 -1.15 -36.78
N LYS A 239 -10.74 -0.21 -37.24
CA LYS A 239 -10.51 0.50 -38.51
C LYS A 239 -9.24 1.34 -38.47
N ARG A 240 -8.98 2.05 -37.36
CA ARG A 240 -7.76 2.83 -37.16
C ARG A 240 -6.52 1.93 -37.02
N GLN A 241 -6.63 0.81 -36.30
CA GLN A 241 -5.59 -0.23 -36.21
C GLN A 241 -5.12 -0.68 -37.60
N LYS A 242 -6.05 -1.01 -38.50
CA LYS A 242 -5.72 -1.38 -39.89
C LYS A 242 -5.01 -0.25 -40.65
N ARG A 243 -5.38 1.01 -40.41
CA ARG A 243 -4.72 2.17 -41.02
C ARG A 243 -3.29 2.33 -40.52
N LEU A 244 -3.06 2.19 -39.22
CA LEU A 244 -1.71 2.26 -38.62
C LEU A 244 -0.79 1.16 -39.16
N LEU A 245 -1.28 -0.08 -39.23
CA LEU A 245 -0.54 -1.18 -39.86
C LEU A 245 -0.21 -0.91 -41.32
N GLY A 246 -1.10 -0.23 -42.06
CA GLY A 246 -0.87 0.14 -43.46
C GLY A 246 0.21 1.21 -43.61
N ILE A 247 0.34 2.12 -42.63
CA ILE A 247 1.44 3.10 -42.59
C ILE A 247 2.77 2.36 -42.41
N LEU A 248 2.86 1.42 -41.46
CA LEU A 248 4.07 0.64 -41.25
C LEU A 248 4.49 -0.18 -42.47
N GLU A 249 3.52 -0.77 -43.20
CA GLU A 249 3.82 -1.54 -44.41
C GLU A 249 4.30 -0.64 -45.55
N LYS A 250 3.63 0.50 -45.77
CA LYS A 250 4.02 1.47 -46.80
C LYS A 250 5.41 2.07 -46.53
N ASP A 251 5.73 2.32 -45.27
CA ASP A 251 7.01 2.89 -44.85
C ASP A 251 8.11 1.79 -44.71
N GLY A 252 7.81 0.52 -45.03
CA GLY A 252 8.79 -0.57 -45.07
C GLY A 252 9.17 -1.17 -43.70
N VAL A 253 8.51 -0.75 -42.61
CA VAL A 253 8.77 -1.23 -41.24
C VAL A 253 8.31 -2.68 -41.05
N ILE A 254 7.23 -3.09 -41.74
CA ILE A 254 6.72 -4.47 -41.73
C ILE A 254 6.50 -4.97 -43.15
N THR A 255 6.65 -6.28 -43.34
CA THR A 255 6.38 -6.93 -44.63
C THR A 255 4.88 -7.00 -44.94
N LYS A 256 4.53 -7.07 -46.23
CA LYS A 256 3.16 -7.32 -46.69
C LYS A 256 2.54 -8.59 -46.09
N LYS A 257 3.36 -9.62 -45.79
CA LYS A 257 2.92 -10.84 -45.09
C LYS A 257 2.53 -10.55 -43.64
N GLN A 258 3.37 -9.82 -42.91
CA GLN A 258 3.08 -9.40 -41.53
C GLN A 258 1.83 -8.51 -41.47
N TYR A 259 1.70 -7.54 -42.39
CA TYR A 259 0.51 -6.70 -42.53
C TYR A 259 -0.76 -7.54 -42.69
N LYS A 260 -0.79 -8.44 -43.68
CA LYS A 260 -1.95 -9.31 -43.93
C LYS A 260 -2.28 -10.19 -42.72
N LYS A 261 -1.27 -10.71 -42.01
CA LYS A 261 -1.46 -11.50 -40.78
C LYS A 261 -2.07 -10.64 -39.66
N ALA A 262 -1.48 -9.48 -39.36
CA ALA A 262 -1.90 -8.62 -38.26
C ALA A 262 -3.28 -7.96 -38.48
N VAL A 263 -3.65 -7.68 -39.73
CA VAL A 263 -5.00 -7.17 -40.05
C VAL A 263 -6.07 -8.25 -39.83
N LYS A 264 -5.77 -9.51 -40.21
CA LYS A 264 -6.70 -10.65 -40.08
C LYS A 264 -6.83 -11.16 -38.64
N GLU A 265 -5.89 -10.85 -37.77
CA GLU A 265 -5.93 -11.26 -36.37
C GLU A 265 -7.19 -10.72 -35.67
N LYS A 266 -7.96 -11.62 -35.07
CA LYS A 266 -9.14 -11.30 -34.27
C LYS A 266 -8.68 -10.74 -32.93
N ILE A 267 -9.06 -9.50 -32.64
CA ILE A 267 -8.76 -8.86 -31.36
C ILE A 267 -9.88 -9.24 -30.38
N SER A 268 -9.50 -9.79 -29.22
CA SER A 268 -10.38 -10.02 -28.08
C SER A 268 -9.84 -9.22 -26.91
N LEU A 269 -10.71 -8.47 -26.23
CA LEU A 269 -10.33 -7.75 -25.02
C LEU A 269 -10.41 -8.72 -23.84
N SER A 270 -9.44 -8.61 -22.94
CA SER A 270 -9.41 -9.30 -21.64
C SER A 270 -9.12 -8.21 -20.62
N LEU A 271 -10.17 -7.67 -20.01
CA LEU A 271 -10.01 -6.54 -19.11
C LEU A 271 -9.35 -6.99 -17.81
N SER A 272 -8.24 -6.37 -17.43
CA SER A 272 -7.64 -6.65 -16.14
C SER A 272 -8.50 -6.08 -15.02
N GLU A 273 -8.82 -6.91 -14.03
CA GLU A 273 -9.36 -6.46 -12.76
C GLU A 273 -8.21 -6.26 -11.77
N LYS A 274 -8.27 -5.20 -10.98
CA LYS A 274 -7.26 -4.96 -9.93
C LYS A 274 -7.24 -6.15 -8.99
N LYS A 275 -6.11 -6.84 -8.88
CA LYS A 275 -5.98 -7.94 -7.92
C LYS A 275 -6.11 -7.39 -6.50
N ASN A 276 -7.03 -7.97 -5.75
CA ASN A 276 -7.28 -7.64 -4.35
C ASN A 276 -7.77 -8.89 -3.62
N LEU A 277 -6.90 -9.90 -3.56
CA LEU A 277 -7.15 -11.17 -2.89
C LEU A 277 -6.90 -11.01 -1.39
N TYR A 278 -7.54 -11.84 -0.58
CA TYR A 278 -7.30 -11.92 0.88
C TYR A 278 -7.44 -10.58 1.62
N PRO A 279 -8.59 -9.90 1.53
CA PRO A 279 -8.77 -8.54 2.02
C PRO A 279 -8.43 -8.37 3.52
N ASP A 280 -8.70 -9.38 4.35
CA ASP A 280 -8.39 -9.41 5.78
C ASP A 280 -6.89 -9.23 6.05
N TYR A 281 -6.07 -10.00 5.33
CA TYR A 281 -4.63 -10.03 5.49
C TYR A 281 -3.98 -8.82 4.80
N VAL A 282 -4.42 -8.48 3.59
CA VAL A 282 -3.89 -7.34 2.84
C VAL A 282 -4.14 -6.02 3.58
N THR A 283 -5.29 -5.86 4.24
CA THR A 283 -5.55 -4.66 5.07
C THR A 283 -4.52 -4.55 6.19
N TYR A 284 -4.30 -5.64 6.95
CA TYR A 284 -3.30 -5.65 8.01
C TYR A 284 -1.87 -5.42 7.49
N ALA A 285 -1.47 -6.08 6.40
CA ALA A 285 -0.14 -5.89 5.81
C ALA A 285 0.10 -4.44 5.34
N ASN A 286 -0.93 -3.70 4.92
CA ASN A 286 -0.79 -2.27 4.63
C ASN A 286 -0.59 -1.43 5.90
N GLU A 287 -1.27 -1.77 7.00
CA GLU A 287 -1.02 -1.12 8.29
C GLU A 287 0.39 -1.43 8.81
N GLU A 288 0.80 -2.70 8.76
CA GLU A 288 2.14 -3.11 9.16
C GLU A 288 3.23 -2.45 8.31
N PHE A 289 2.98 -2.21 7.02
CA PHE A 289 3.93 -1.47 6.18
C PHE A 289 4.19 -0.05 6.74
N THR A 290 3.13 0.61 7.23
CA THR A 290 3.25 1.91 7.90
C THR A 290 4.08 1.78 9.18
N ASP A 291 3.86 0.74 9.97
CA ASP A 291 4.63 0.48 11.19
C ASP A 291 6.12 0.18 10.90
N LEU A 292 6.38 -0.58 9.84
CA LEU A 292 7.73 -0.94 9.40
C LEU A 292 8.52 0.31 8.97
N VAL A 293 7.90 1.17 8.15
CA VAL A 293 8.47 2.46 7.76
C VAL A 293 8.66 3.33 9.00
N SER A 294 7.66 3.37 9.89
CA SER A 294 7.70 4.17 11.12
C SER A 294 8.86 3.78 12.04
N ASP A 295 9.13 2.48 12.20
CA ASP A 295 10.26 1.98 12.99
C ASP A 295 11.61 2.30 12.35
N GLN A 296 11.80 1.95 11.07
CA GLN A 296 13.09 2.09 10.39
C GLN A 296 13.50 3.54 10.14
N GLU A 297 12.54 4.42 9.84
CA GLU A 297 12.78 5.85 9.61
C GLU A 297 12.74 6.66 10.93
N GLY A 298 12.56 5.99 12.07
CA GLY A 298 12.63 6.62 13.40
C GLY A 298 11.39 7.40 13.83
N PHE A 299 10.29 7.37 13.08
CA PHE A 299 9.01 7.98 13.48
C PHE A 299 8.49 7.40 14.80
N THR A 300 8.64 6.10 15.04
CA THR A 300 8.23 5.46 16.30
C THR A 300 8.90 6.13 17.51
N LYS A 301 10.21 6.42 17.42
CA LYS A 301 10.94 7.11 18.49
C LYS A 301 10.48 8.56 18.66
N ARG A 302 10.18 9.24 17.55
CA ARG A 302 9.66 10.62 17.55
C ARG A 302 8.26 10.70 18.18
N LEU A 303 7.37 9.77 17.83
CA LEU A 303 6.01 9.67 18.39
C LEU A 303 6.01 9.43 19.90
N LYS A 304 6.90 8.56 20.39
CA LYS A 304 7.07 8.30 21.83
C LYS A 304 7.57 9.53 22.60
N LYS A 305 8.43 10.36 21.98
CA LYS A 305 8.97 11.59 22.60
C LYS A 305 8.01 12.78 22.54
N ALA A 306 7.06 12.79 21.60
CA ALA A 306 6.13 13.89 21.41
C ALA A 306 5.15 14.03 22.58
N LYS A 307 5.18 15.20 23.26
CA LYS A 307 4.36 15.46 24.45
C LYS A 307 2.96 16.00 24.14
N THR A 308 2.79 16.68 23.01
CA THR A 308 1.51 17.32 22.64
C THR A 308 0.79 16.56 21.54
N ALA A 309 -0.55 16.64 21.53
CA ALA A 309 -1.36 16.05 20.47
C ALA A 309 -1.03 16.65 19.09
N GLY A 310 -0.76 17.97 19.03
CA GLY A 310 -0.36 18.65 17.80
C GLY A 310 0.94 18.12 17.21
N ALA A 311 1.97 17.91 18.05
CA ALA A 311 3.24 17.33 17.60
C ALA A 311 3.07 15.89 17.11
N LYS A 312 2.28 15.06 17.82
CA LYS A 312 1.97 13.69 17.37
C LYS A 312 1.27 13.69 16.01
N LYS A 313 0.28 14.57 15.82
CA LYS A 313 -0.45 14.70 14.55
C LYS A 313 0.46 15.15 13.40
N ALA A 314 1.39 16.07 13.64
CA ALA A 314 2.36 16.50 12.63
C ALA A 314 3.28 15.35 12.20
N ILE A 315 3.81 14.58 13.16
CA ILE A 315 4.68 13.42 12.88
C ILE A 315 3.89 12.32 12.13
N GLN A 316 2.64 12.07 12.51
CA GLN A 316 1.76 11.12 11.81
C GLN A 316 1.47 11.56 10.37
N LYS A 317 1.28 12.87 10.14
CA LYS A 317 1.09 13.42 8.80
C LYS A 317 2.34 13.18 7.93
N GLU A 318 3.52 13.49 8.45
CA GLU A 318 4.79 13.27 7.75
C GLU A 318 5.02 11.78 7.44
N LEU A 319 4.71 10.88 8.38
CA LEU A 319 4.75 9.44 8.14
C LEU A 319 3.77 9.03 7.02
N SER A 320 2.54 9.54 7.05
CA SER A 320 1.53 9.25 6.02
C SER A 320 1.97 9.75 4.64
N GLU A 321 2.55 10.94 4.56
CA GLU A 321 3.10 11.50 3.31
C GLU A 321 4.26 10.65 2.79
N LYS A 322 5.17 10.21 3.69
CA LYS A 322 6.28 9.32 3.34
C LYS A 322 5.81 7.96 2.82
N VAL A 323 4.85 7.31 3.50
CA VAL A 323 4.29 6.03 3.06
C VAL A 323 3.57 6.19 1.71
N SER A 324 2.81 7.28 1.53
CA SER A 324 2.13 7.56 0.27
C SER A 324 3.13 7.76 -0.88
N ALA A 325 4.23 8.49 -0.64
CA ALA A 325 5.30 8.66 -1.61
C ALA A 325 5.93 7.31 -1.99
N LEU A 326 6.27 6.46 -1.01
CA LEU A 326 6.81 5.12 -1.29
C LEU A 326 5.84 4.26 -2.14
N LEU A 327 4.54 4.33 -1.86
CA LEU A 327 3.53 3.61 -2.65
C LEU A 327 3.39 4.18 -4.07
N GLN A 328 3.58 5.49 -4.23
CA GLN A 328 3.59 6.18 -5.53
C GLN A 328 4.86 5.91 -6.34
N ASP A 329 6.02 5.77 -5.69
CA ASP A 329 7.30 5.43 -6.34
C ASP A 329 7.29 3.98 -6.88
N GLY A 330 6.39 3.14 -6.36
CA GLY A 330 6.27 1.72 -6.71
C GLY A 330 7.17 0.83 -5.86
N VAL A 331 6.55 0.08 -4.95
CA VAL A 331 7.23 -0.92 -4.13
C VAL A 331 6.65 -2.31 -4.33
N LYS A 332 7.47 -3.32 -4.05
CA LYS A 332 7.05 -4.72 -3.93
C LYS A 332 7.11 -5.12 -2.46
N ILE A 333 5.94 -5.38 -1.87
CA ILE A 333 5.76 -5.84 -0.50
C ILE A 333 5.64 -7.36 -0.53
N TYR A 334 6.62 -8.07 0.02
CA TYR A 334 6.61 -9.53 0.10
C TYR A 334 6.11 -9.94 1.48
N THR A 335 5.13 -10.83 1.52
CA THR A 335 4.49 -11.26 2.77
C THR A 335 4.73 -12.75 3.05
N ALA A 336 4.44 -13.18 4.26
CA ALA A 336 4.48 -14.58 4.67
C ALA A 336 3.12 -15.29 4.50
N LEU A 337 2.15 -14.64 3.84
CA LEU A 337 0.82 -15.16 3.62
C LEU A 337 0.88 -16.57 3.05
N ASP A 338 0.19 -17.51 3.71
CA ASP A 338 -0.11 -18.82 3.16
C ASP A 338 -1.54 -18.79 2.59
N PRO A 339 -1.70 -18.78 1.26
CA PRO A 339 -3.01 -18.70 0.63
C PRO A 339 -3.97 -19.81 1.06
N SER A 340 -3.46 -21.03 1.22
CA SER A 340 -4.28 -22.19 1.57
C SER A 340 -4.79 -22.09 3.01
N LEU A 341 -3.91 -21.70 3.93
CA LEU A 341 -4.27 -21.54 5.34
C LEU A 341 -5.15 -20.32 5.58
N GLN A 342 -4.91 -19.22 4.85
CA GLN A 342 -5.75 -18.02 4.86
C GLN A 342 -7.19 -18.33 4.43
N GLN A 343 -7.37 -18.96 3.26
CA GLN A 343 -8.70 -19.31 2.77
C GLN A 343 -9.43 -20.23 3.76
N ARG A 344 -8.71 -21.18 4.34
CA ARG A 344 -9.28 -22.09 5.33
C ARG A 344 -9.67 -21.38 6.63
N ALA A 345 -8.83 -20.49 7.16
CA ALA A 345 -9.16 -19.70 8.35
C ALA A 345 -10.42 -18.86 8.12
N VAL A 346 -10.51 -18.16 6.99
CA VAL A 346 -11.70 -17.36 6.61
C VAL A 346 -12.93 -18.26 6.43
N TYR A 347 -12.79 -19.38 5.72
CA TYR A 347 -13.89 -20.31 5.50
C TYR A 347 -14.43 -20.88 6.83
N GLN A 348 -13.55 -21.33 7.72
CA GLN A 348 -13.96 -21.90 9.00
C GLN A 348 -14.56 -20.87 9.93
N LEU A 349 -14.06 -19.63 9.92
CA LEU A 349 -14.67 -18.53 10.67
C LEU A 349 -16.13 -18.32 10.24
N ASN A 350 -16.38 -18.24 8.93
CA ASN A 350 -17.73 -18.07 8.39
C ASN A 350 -18.63 -19.28 8.64
N ALA A 351 -18.13 -20.50 8.37
CA ALA A 351 -18.91 -21.72 8.49
C ALA A 351 -19.30 -22.06 9.94
N GLN A 352 -18.45 -21.73 10.92
CA GLN A 352 -18.73 -22.02 12.34
C GLN A 352 -19.48 -20.89 13.05
N LEU A 353 -19.72 -19.75 12.39
CA LEU A 353 -20.45 -18.61 12.95
C LEU A 353 -21.69 -18.21 12.12
N PRO A 354 -22.66 -19.11 11.89
CA PRO A 354 -23.89 -18.80 11.16
C PRO A 354 -24.83 -17.84 11.93
N TYR A 355 -24.49 -17.48 13.16
CA TYR A 355 -25.35 -16.74 14.08
C TYR A 355 -25.37 -15.23 13.79
N GLN A 356 -26.55 -14.63 13.76
CA GLN A 356 -26.68 -13.18 13.54
C GLN A 356 -26.11 -12.36 14.72
N GLY A 357 -25.38 -11.30 14.38
CA GLY A 357 -24.76 -10.37 15.33
C GLY A 357 -23.66 -10.97 16.20
N VAL A 358 -23.15 -12.16 15.85
CA VAL A 358 -21.96 -12.79 16.45
C VAL A 358 -20.82 -12.65 15.46
N GLU A 359 -19.68 -12.16 15.92
CA GLU A 359 -18.46 -11.99 15.12
C GLU A 359 -17.31 -12.81 15.70
N GLY A 360 -16.22 -12.88 14.94
CA GLY A 360 -15.00 -13.53 15.39
C GLY A 360 -13.79 -13.02 14.63
N GLY A 361 -12.62 -13.28 15.19
CA GLY A 361 -11.33 -12.93 14.60
C GLY A 361 -10.31 -14.02 14.92
N SER A 362 -9.42 -14.30 13.98
CA SER A 362 -8.35 -15.26 14.22
C SER A 362 -7.05 -14.87 13.53
N ALA A 363 -5.94 -15.21 14.19
CA ALA A 363 -4.59 -15.04 13.68
C ALA A 363 -3.86 -16.37 13.74
N VAL A 364 -3.08 -16.69 12.71
CA VAL A 364 -2.21 -17.87 12.66
C VAL A 364 -0.79 -17.40 12.42
N ILE A 365 0.11 -17.81 13.32
CA ILE A 365 1.53 -17.45 13.29
C ILE A 365 2.34 -18.73 13.18
N ASN A 366 3.26 -18.79 12.21
CA ASN A 366 4.36 -19.75 12.26
C ASN A 366 5.31 -19.27 13.37
N HIS A 367 5.29 -19.93 14.53
CA HIS A 367 6.06 -19.45 15.66
C HIS A 367 7.56 -19.65 15.47
N GLN A 368 8.00 -20.58 14.60
CA GLN A 368 9.42 -20.79 14.32
C GLN A 368 10.02 -19.65 13.49
N THR A 369 9.26 -19.10 12.54
CA THR A 369 9.69 -17.97 11.71
C THR A 369 9.20 -16.61 12.21
N HIS A 370 8.33 -16.60 13.22
CA HIS A 370 7.64 -15.42 13.76
C HIS A 370 6.77 -14.70 12.72
N GLN A 371 6.24 -15.44 11.76
CA GLN A 371 5.50 -14.87 10.64
C GLN A 371 4.01 -15.10 10.77
N ILE A 372 3.23 -14.04 10.55
CA ILE A 372 1.78 -14.14 10.40
C ILE A 372 1.51 -14.76 9.05
N VAL A 373 0.95 -15.98 9.03
CA VAL A 373 0.70 -16.73 7.79
C VAL A 373 -0.76 -16.71 7.37
N ALA A 374 -1.67 -16.41 8.30
CA ALA A 374 -3.08 -16.20 8.03
C ALA A 374 -3.73 -15.28 9.07
N LEU A 375 -4.68 -14.47 8.65
CA LEU A 375 -5.43 -13.52 9.46
C LEU A 375 -6.86 -13.43 8.94
N ALA A 376 -7.84 -13.86 9.73
CA ALA A 376 -9.27 -13.76 9.39
C ALA A 376 -9.93 -12.71 10.28
N GLY A 377 -10.37 -11.62 9.69
CA GLY A 377 -10.75 -10.38 10.34
C GLY A 377 -12.24 -10.22 10.64
N GLY A 378 -13.08 -11.19 10.29
CA GLY A 378 -14.52 -11.11 10.52
C GLY A 378 -15.30 -12.02 9.60
N LYS A 379 -16.60 -12.18 9.85
CA LYS A 379 -17.45 -12.89 8.90
C LYS A 379 -17.63 -12.06 7.65
N ASN A 380 -17.52 -12.70 6.49
CA ASN A 380 -17.67 -12.07 5.17
C ASN A 380 -16.91 -10.74 5.03
N TYR A 381 -15.72 -10.67 5.63
CA TYR A 381 -14.90 -9.47 5.71
C TYR A 381 -14.68 -8.84 4.34
N LYS A 382 -14.92 -7.53 4.23
CA LYS A 382 -14.55 -6.75 3.05
C LYS A 382 -13.39 -5.84 3.42
N LYS A 383 -12.57 -5.52 2.41
CA LYS A 383 -11.40 -4.64 2.60
C LYS A 383 -11.82 -3.34 3.28
N PHE A 384 -11.09 -2.95 4.31
CA PHE A 384 -11.34 -1.78 5.16
C PHE A 384 -12.54 -1.87 6.12
N ASP A 385 -13.23 -3.02 6.19
CA ASP A 385 -14.11 -3.30 7.33
C ASP A 385 -13.28 -3.39 8.63
N PHE A 386 -13.97 -3.26 9.76
CA PHE A 386 -13.36 -3.45 11.08
C PHE A 386 -12.83 -4.89 11.22
N ASN A 387 -11.52 -5.03 11.41
CA ASN A 387 -10.84 -6.31 11.45
C ASN A 387 -10.70 -6.81 12.89
N TYR A 388 -11.55 -7.75 13.27
CA TYR A 388 -11.59 -8.34 14.60
C TYR A 388 -10.31 -9.11 14.99
N ALA A 389 -9.42 -9.44 14.05
CA ALA A 389 -8.20 -10.16 14.38
C ALA A 389 -7.13 -9.28 15.03
N TYR A 390 -7.04 -7.99 14.66
CA TYR A 390 -6.02 -7.08 15.21
C TYR A 390 -6.59 -5.78 15.81
N GLN A 391 -7.80 -5.37 15.44
CA GLN A 391 -8.42 -4.13 15.94
C GLN A 391 -9.32 -4.36 17.16
N ALA A 392 -9.90 -5.55 17.32
CA ALA A 392 -10.84 -5.84 18.41
C ALA A 392 -10.12 -6.11 19.74
N GLN A 393 -10.02 -5.08 20.56
CA GLN A 393 -9.51 -5.17 21.94
C GLN A 393 -10.60 -5.77 22.85
N ARG A 394 -10.34 -6.98 23.37
CA ARG A 394 -11.34 -7.80 24.08
C ARG A 394 -10.73 -8.45 25.31
N GLN A 395 -11.52 -8.62 26.38
CA GLN A 395 -11.01 -9.23 27.60
C GLN A 395 -10.68 -10.71 27.36
N PRO A 396 -9.44 -11.17 27.63
CA PRO A 396 -8.99 -12.53 27.29
C PRO A 396 -9.60 -13.61 28.19
N GLY A 397 -10.21 -13.22 29.31
CA GLY A 397 -10.61 -14.13 30.37
C GLY A 397 -9.44 -15.02 30.81
N SER A 398 -9.74 -16.30 31.07
CA SER A 398 -8.73 -17.29 31.46
C SER A 398 -7.64 -17.60 30.41
N ALA A 399 -7.69 -17.02 29.19
CA ALA A 399 -6.61 -17.16 28.22
C ALA A 399 -5.34 -16.39 28.63
N ILE A 400 -5.39 -15.48 29.60
CA ILE A 400 -4.18 -14.79 30.09
C ILE A 400 -3.33 -15.64 31.05
N LYS A 401 -3.96 -16.62 31.73
CA LYS A 401 -3.36 -17.39 32.84
C LYS A 401 -1.97 -17.98 32.53
N PRO A 402 -1.69 -18.51 31.31
CA PRO A 402 -0.36 -19.01 30.97
C PRO A 402 0.73 -17.94 31.04
N LEU A 403 0.41 -16.70 30.67
CA LEU A 403 1.37 -15.61 30.51
C LEU A 403 1.55 -14.81 31.81
N LEU A 404 0.46 -14.57 32.56
CA LEU A 404 0.48 -13.72 33.76
C LEU A 404 0.64 -14.48 35.08
N ASP A 405 0.07 -15.69 35.18
CA ASP A 405 -0.01 -16.38 36.47
C ASP A 405 0.92 -17.60 36.50
N TYR A 406 0.65 -18.59 35.65
CA TYR A 406 1.32 -19.89 35.70
C TYR A 406 2.78 -19.79 35.23
N GLY A 407 3.03 -19.13 34.09
CA GLY A 407 4.37 -18.93 33.57
C GLY A 407 5.29 -18.26 34.59
N PRO A 408 4.97 -17.04 35.08
CA PRO A 408 5.77 -16.36 36.10
C PRO A 408 5.91 -17.16 37.41
N TYR A 409 4.84 -17.80 37.90
CA TYR A 409 4.90 -18.61 39.11
C TYR A 409 5.86 -19.79 38.98
N ILE A 410 5.76 -20.55 37.89
CA ILE A 410 6.66 -21.68 37.61
C ILE A 410 8.10 -21.20 37.47
N ASP A 411 8.31 -20.09 36.77
CA ASP A 411 9.64 -19.53 36.52
C ASP A 411 10.32 -19.03 37.81
N GLN A 412 9.56 -18.43 38.72
CA GLN A 412 10.08 -17.90 39.98
C GLN A 412 10.23 -18.96 41.08
N THR A 413 9.42 -20.02 41.06
CA THR A 413 9.39 -21.02 42.16
C THR A 413 9.98 -22.38 41.79
N GLY A 414 10.16 -22.65 40.50
CA GLY A 414 10.54 -23.97 40.00
C GLY A 414 9.42 -25.02 40.11
N ALA A 415 8.18 -24.60 40.36
CA ALA A 415 7.02 -25.50 40.46
C ALA A 415 6.84 -26.36 39.19
N THR A 416 6.27 -27.55 39.37
CA THR A 416 6.04 -28.51 38.28
C THR A 416 4.54 -28.77 38.10
N ALA A 417 4.16 -29.47 37.04
CA ALA A 417 2.76 -29.82 36.80
C ALA A 417 2.09 -30.59 37.97
N SER A 418 2.88 -31.37 38.73
CA SER A 418 2.43 -32.13 39.91
C SER A 418 2.46 -31.34 41.21
N SER A 419 3.09 -30.15 41.25
CA SER A 419 3.09 -29.28 42.43
C SER A 419 1.66 -28.97 42.87
N LYS A 420 1.47 -28.84 44.18
CA LYS A 420 0.15 -28.68 44.80
C LYS A 420 -0.19 -27.21 45.00
N ILE A 421 -1.45 -26.87 44.80
CA ILE A 421 -1.99 -25.54 45.07
C ILE A 421 -3.44 -25.64 45.58
N SER A 422 -3.83 -24.75 46.49
CA SER A 422 -5.20 -24.68 46.97
C SER A 422 -6.12 -24.10 45.90
N ALA A 423 -7.17 -24.84 45.54
CA ALA A 423 -8.29 -24.36 44.73
C ALA A 423 -9.53 -24.01 45.58
N GLY A 424 -9.32 -23.85 46.89
CA GLY A 424 -10.34 -23.42 47.85
C GLY A 424 -10.64 -21.93 47.72
N LYS A 425 -11.50 -21.42 48.64
CA LYS A 425 -11.82 -19.98 48.70
C LYS A 425 -10.53 -19.15 48.83
N PHE A 426 -10.47 -18.02 48.14
CA PHE A 426 -9.39 -17.06 48.24
C PHE A 426 -9.98 -15.73 48.71
N CYS A 427 -9.30 -15.09 49.64
CA CYS A 427 -9.58 -13.73 50.10
C CYS A 427 -8.24 -13.08 50.40
N SER A 428 -7.93 -11.96 49.74
CA SER A 428 -6.74 -11.15 50.01
C SER A 428 -7.10 -9.68 49.82
N SER A 429 -6.76 -8.84 50.80
CA SER A 429 -6.95 -7.37 50.75
C SER A 429 -8.35 -6.93 50.27
N GLY A 430 -9.40 -7.54 50.81
CA GLY A 430 -10.80 -7.23 50.46
C GLY A 430 -11.30 -7.83 49.14
N TYR A 431 -10.43 -8.49 48.35
CA TYR A 431 -10.81 -9.21 47.14
C TYR A 431 -11.07 -10.69 47.44
N CYS A 432 -12.35 -11.08 47.43
CA CYS A 432 -12.82 -12.45 47.67
C CYS A 432 -13.55 -13.02 46.43
N PRO A 433 -12.83 -13.45 45.39
CA PRO A 433 -13.42 -14.00 44.17
C PRO A 433 -14.13 -15.32 44.44
N GLN A 434 -15.31 -15.50 43.84
CA GLN A 434 -16.03 -16.76 43.87
C GLN A 434 -15.63 -17.64 42.68
N ASN A 435 -15.59 -18.96 42.89
CA ASN A 435 -15.47 -19.92 41.79
C ASN A 435 -16.75 -19.92 40.96
N TYR A 436 -16.63 -20.02 39.64
CA TYR A 436 -17.73 -19.95 38.67
C TYR A 436 -18.88 -20.94 38.95
N ASN A 437 -18.60 -22.07 39.58
CA ASN A 437 -19.59 -23.11 39.92
C ASN A 437 -19.96 -23.16 41.41
N HIS A 438 -19.54 -22.17 42.21
CA HIS A 438 -19.63 -22.14 43.68
C HIS A 438 -19.05 -23.37 44.39
N LYS A 439 -18.36 -24.28 43.68
CA LYS A 439 -17.70 -25.45 44.27
C LYS A 439 -16.33 -25.03 44.79
N THR A 440 -16.05 -25.39 46.03
CA THR A 440 -14.73 -25.30 46.63
C THR A 440 -14.00 -26.59 46.40
N TYR A 441 -12.90 -26.53 45.66
CA TYR A 441 -11.99 -27.65 45.50
C TYR A 441 -10.94 -27.57 46.61
N GLY A 442 -10.46 -28.73 47.08
CA GLY A 442 -9.36 -28.77 48.04
C GLY A 442 -8.02 -28.42 47.38
N THR A 443 -6.95 -28.96 47.94
CA THR A 443 -5.63 -28.90 47.33
C THR A 443 -5.56 -29.81 46.10
N VAL A 444 -5.21 -29.25 44.94
CA VAL A 444 -5.12 -29.96 43.67
C VAL A 444 -3.72 -29.79 43.06
N THR A 445 -3.37 -30.57 42.02
CA THR A 445 -2.14 -30.33 41.27
C THR A 445 -2.26 -29.10 40.37
N LEU A 446 -1.14 -28.49 39.98
CA LEU A 446 -1.15 -27.39 38.99
C LEU A 446 -1.79 -27.84 37.68
N GLU A 447 -1.52 -29.06 37.23
CA GLU A 447 -2.16 -29.65 36.05
C GLU A 447 -3.69 -29.71 36.18
N THR A 448 -4.19 -30.17 37.33
CA THR A 448 -5.65 -30.25 37.57
C THR A 448 -6.28 -28.86 37.62
N ALA A 449 -5.64 -27.91 38.28
CA ALA A 449 -6.10 -26.53 38.33
C ALA A 449 -6.12 -25.88 36.93
N PHE A 450 -5.06 -26.10 36.15
CA PHE A 450 -4.89 -25.50 34.84
C PHE A 450 -5.85 -26.07 33.79
N LYS A 451 -5.96 -27.41 33.70
CA LYS A 451 -6.81 -28.08 32.70
C LYS A 451 -8.30 -27.81 32.89
N ASN A 452 -8.72 -27.61 34.14
CA ASN A 452 -10.09 -27.22 34.49
C ASN A 452 -10.26 -25.70 34.64
N SER A 453 -9.20 -24.92 34.41
CA SER A 453 -9.20 -23.46 34.43
C SER A 453 -9.70 -22.82 35.73
N TYR A 454 -9.39 -23.41 36.90
CA TYR A 454 -9.81 -22.87 38.19
C TYR A 454 -9.30 -21.45 38.43
N ASN A 455 -10.11 -20.61 39.09
CA ASN A 455 -9.84 -19.19 39.27
C ASN A 455 -8.95 -18.92 40.48
N THR A 456 -9.28 -19.50 41.64
CA THR A 456 -8.54 -19.22 42.88
C THR A 456 -7.06 -19.64 42.83
N PRO A 457 -6.64 -20.75 42.18
CA PRO A 457 -5.21 -21.04 42.01
C PRO A 457 -4.47 -19.99 41.18
N ALA A 458 -5.07 -19.47 40.11
CA ALA A 458 -4.45 -18.48 39.25
C ALA A 458 -4.20 -17.16 40.01
N ILE A 459 -5.21 -16.70 40.75
CA ILE A 459 -5.09 -15.50 41.60
C ILE A 459 -4.04 -15.72 42.68
N ARG A 460 -4.02 -16.89 43.33
CA ARG A 460 -3.00 -17.24 44.33
C ARG A 460 -1.59 -17.22 43.75
N MET A 461 -1.39 -17.69 42.52
CA MET A 461 -0.10 -17.64 41.84
C MET A 461 0.35 -16.21 41.60
N LEU A 462 -0.52 -15.35 41.06
CA LEU A 462 -0.20 -13.94 40.85
C LEU A 462 0.07 -13.20 42.16
N ASP A 463 -0.72 -13.47 43.21
CA ASP A 463 -0.55 -12.91 44.55
C ASP A 463 0.79 -13.35 45.16
N THR A 464 1.16 -14.63 45.00
CA THR A 464 2.43 -15.19 45.50
C THR A 464 3.64 -14.60 44.76
N VAL A 465 3.56 -14.45 43.44
CA VAL A 465 4.62 -13.81 42.62
C VAL A 465 4.68 -12.30 42.89
N GLY A 466 3.55 -11.71 43.23
CA GLY A 466 3.33 -10.26 43.31
C GLY A 466 2.90 -9.70 41.96
N VAL A 467 1.84 -8.88 41.98
CA VAL A 467 1.22 -8.31 40.77
C VAL A 467 2.23 -7.59 39.87
N LYS A 468 3.04 -6.69 40.42
CA LYS A 468 4.07 -5.97 39.64
C LYS A 468 5.07 -6.91 38.97
N LYS A 469 5.47 -7.98 39.67
CA LYS A 469 6.41 -8.96 39.12
C LYS A 469 5.77 -9.79 38.01
N GLY A 470 4.52 -10.22 38.17
CA GLY A 470 3.77 -10.91 37.09
C GLY A 470 3.66 -10.03 35.84
N PHE A 471 3.29 -8.75 36.00
CA PHE A 471 3.21 -7.81 34.88
C PHE A 471 4.56 -7.52 34.23
N SER A 472 5.69 -7.59 34.96
CA SER A 472 7.03 -7.47 34.34
C SER A 472 7.36 -8.58 33.32
N TYR A 473 6.65 -9.71 33.35
CA TYR A 473 6.70 -10.70 32.27
C TYR A 473 5.84 -10.27 31.09
N LEU A 474 4.62 -9.76 31.33
CA LEU A 474 3.72 -9.28 30.28
C LEU A 474 4.31 -8.10 29.49
N GLU A 475 4.98 -7.17 30.16
CA GLU A 475 5.61 -5.98 29.55
C GLU A 475 6.69 -6.30 28.50
N LYS A 476 7.20 -7.54 28.49
CA LYS A 476 8.20 -7.97 27.50
C LYS A 476 7.59 -8.36 26.15
N PHE A 477 6.29 -8.65 26.13
CA PHE A 477 5.50 -8.90 24.93
C PHE A 477 5.00 -7.59 24.30
N SER A 478 4.51 -7.66 23.06
CA SER A 478 4.06 -6.49 22.29
C SER A 478 2.58 -6.14 22.55
N PHE A 479 2.13 -6.12 23.81
CA PHE A 479 0.78 -5.67 24.15
C PHE A 479 0.72 -4.13 24.17
N GLU A 480 -0.27 -3.54 23.48
CA GLU A 480 -0.32 -2.08 23.32
C GLU A 480 -1.15 -1.36 24.40
N HIS A 481 -2.09 -2.07 25.01
CA HIS A 481 -3.20 -1.46 25.76
C HIS A 481 -3.23 -1.77 27.27
N ILE A 482 -2.11 -2.21 27.84
CA ILE A 482 -1.98 -2.39 29.29
C ILE A 482 -1.83 -1.03 29.97
N VAL A 483 -2.72 -0.73 30.94
CA VAL A 483 -2.72 0.52 31.69
C VAL A 483 -2.45 0.28 33.18
N ALA A 484 -2.14 1.35 33.93
CA ALA A 484 -1.82 1.26 35.36
C ALA A 484 -2.93 0.59 36.19
N ASP A 485 -4.21 0.80 35.83
CA ASP A 485 -5.36 0.19 36.51
C ASP A 485 -5.46 -1.32 36.31
N ASP A 486 -4.73 -1.89 35.35
CA ASP A 486 -4.67 -3.34 35.14
C ASP A 486 -3.76 -4.04 36.15
N TYR A 487 -2.90 -3.32 36.89
CA TYR A 487 -1.96 -3.89 37.87
C TYR A 487 -2.69 -4.26 39.17
N ARG A 488 -3.54 -5.29 39.10
CA ARG A 488 -4.38 -5.79 40.19
C ARG A 488 -4.73 -7.27 40.02
N LEU A 489 -5.10 -7.93 41.12
CA LEU A 489 -5.43 -9.37 41.15
C LEU A 489 -6.52 -9.81 40.15
N PRO A 490 -7.59 -9.03 39.87
CA PRO A 490 -8.57 -9.40 38.84
C PRO A 490 -7.98 -9.70 37.46
N SER A 491 -6.80 -9.16 37.13
CA SER A 491 -6.13 -9.39 35.85
C SER A 491 -5.66 -10.83 35.68
N ALA A 492 -5.45 -11.58 36.77
CA ALA A 492 -5.21 -13.05 36.73
C ALA A 492 -6.34 -13.82 36.04
N LEU A 493 -7.54 -13.23 36.00
CA LEU A 493 -8.71 -13.83 35.36
C LEU A 493 -9.08 -13.15 34.03
N GLY A 494 -8.23 -12.25 33.54
CA GLY A 494 -8.46 -11.49 32.30
C GLY A 494 -9.23 -10.18 32.48
N GLY A 495 -9.32 -9.65 33.71
CA GLY A 495 -10.00 -8.39 34.04
C GLY A 495 -9.23 -7.12 33.62
N PHE A 496 -8.85 -7.03 32.35
CA PHE A 496 -8.17 -5.87 31.76
C PHE A 496 -9.15 -4.77 31.35
N THR A 497 -8.69 -3.52 31.40
CA THR A 497 -9.48 -2.32 31.10
C THR A 497 -9.88 -2.28 29.62
N LYS A 498 -8.92 -2.57 28.72
CA LYS A 498 -9.17 -2.64 27.27
C LYS A 498 -9.15 -4.07 26.71
N GLY A 499 -8.33 -4.95 27.31
CA GLY A 499 -8.12 -6.29 26.79
C GLY A 499 -7.05 -6.35 25.70
N PHE A 500 -7.12 -7.38 24.85
CA PHE A 500 -6.15 -7.67 23.79
C PHE A 500 -6.88 -8.07 22.51
N SER A 501 -6.24 -7.85 21.37
CA SER A 501 -6.66 -8.43 20.10
C SER A 501 -6.29 -9.93 20.00
N PRO A 502 -6.98 -10.70 19.13
CA PRO A 502 -6.56 -12.05 18.77
C PRO A 502 -5.11 -12.14 18.32
N LEU A 503 -4.63 -11.18 17.54
CA LEU A 503 -3.25 -11.15 17.08
C LEU A 503 -2.26 -10.99 18.25
N GLU A 504 -2.48 -10.01 19.14
CA GLU A 504 -1.59 -9.74 20.28
C GLU A 504 -1.46 -10.95 21.21
N ILE A 505 -2.58 -11.60 21.59
CA ILE A 505 -2.51 -12.77 22.46
C ILE A 505 -1.92 -13.99 21.75
N THR A 506 -2.16 -14.15 20.45
CA THR A 506 -1.54 -15.22 19.65
C THR A 506 -0.04 -15.03 19.57
N ASP A 507 0.42 -13.79 19.37
CA ASP A 507 1.83 -13.42 19.32
C ASP A 507 2.55 -13.79 20.61
N ALA A 508 1.97 -13.42 21.76
CA ALA A 508 2.54 -13.76 23.06
C ALA A 508 2.61 -15.29 23.29
N TYR A 509 1.64 -16.05 22.80
CA TYR A 509 1.63 -17.52 22.93
C TYR A 509 2.71 -18.22 22.10
N THR A 510 3.32 -17.55 21.11
CA THR A 510 4.45 -18.11 20.34
C THR A 510 5.63 -18.49 21.23
N VAL A 511 5.76 -17.85 22.39
CA VAL A 511 6.78 -18.16 23.41
C VAL A 511 6.79 -19.64 23.82
N PHE A 512 5.61 -20.28 23.81
CA PHE A 512 5.46 -21.69 24.16
C PHE A 512 5.90 -22.64 23.05
N GLY A 513 5.87 -22.18 21.80
CA GLY A 513 6.46 -22.88 20.64
C GLY A 513 7.99 -22.76 20.60
N ASN A 514 8.54 -21.69 21.19
CA ASN A 514 9.94 -21.27 21.01
C ASN A 514 10.79 -21.38 22.27
N GLN A 515 10.62 -22.44 23.05
CA GLN A 515 11.49 -22.74 24.21
C GLN A 515 11.56 -21.60 25.26
N GLY A 516 10.50 -20.78 25.37
CA GLY A 516 10.47 -19.65 26.28
C GLY A 516 11.00 -18.32 25.71
N ALA A 517 11.43 -18.30 24.45
CA ALA A 517 11.86 -17.10 23.74
C ALA A 517 10.71 -16.46 22.96
N TYR A 518 10.68 -15.13 22.93
CA TYR A 518 9.69 -14.34 22.20
C TYR A 518 10.38 -13.41 21.21
N THR A 519 9.90 -13.43 19.97
CA THR A 519 10.20 -12.45 18.94
C THR A 519 8.85 -11.93 18.45
N ARG A 520 8.73 -10.62 18.27
CA ARG A 520 7.50 -10.01 17.75
C ARG A 520 7.19 -10.60 16.37
N ASN A 521 5.91 -10.75 16.05
CA ASN A 521 5.50 -11.25 14.74
C ASN A 521 5.53 -10.17 13.65
N HIS A 522 5.56 -10.63 12.40
CA HIS A 522 5.40 -9.76 11.23
C HIS A 522 4.73 -10.53 10.08
N SER A 523 3.92 -9.85 9.27
CA SER A 523 3.34 -10.41 8.04
C SER A 523 4.21 -10.07 6.83
N ILE A 524 4.96 -8.96 6.88
CA ILE A 524 5.88 -8.51 5.83
C ILE A 524 7.27 -9.12 6.04
N THR A 525 7.76 -9.85 5.04
CA THR A 525 9.12 -10.43 5.06
C THR A 525 10.18 -9.45 4.56
N LYS A 526 9.84 -8.63 3.56
CA LYS A 526 10.66 -7.53 3.03
C LYS A 526 9.85 -6.61 2.11
N VAL A 527 10.34 -5.40 1.92
CA VAL A 527 9.85 -4.45 0.90
C VAL A 527 11.02 -4.08 -0.01
N THR A 528 10.81 -4.12 -1.32
CA THR A 528 11.81 -3.71 -2.33
C THR A 528 11.27 -2.59 -3.20
N ASP A 529 12.16 -1.87 -3.89
CA ASP A 529 11.78 -1.08 -5.06
C ASP A 529 11.35 -2.02 -6.22
N LEU A 530 10.89 -1.45 -7.34
CA LEU A 530 10.53 -2.24 -8.52
C LEU A 530 11.71 -3.00 -9.13
N ASN A 531 12.95 -2.52 -8.95
CA ASN A 531 14.18 -3.14 -9.44
C ASN A 531 14.69 -4.29 -8.54
N GLY A 532 14.10 -4.49 -7.36
CA GLY A 532 14.46 -5.54 -6.41
C GLY A 532 15.44 -5.14 -5.31
N LYS A 533 15.84 -3.86 -5.22
CA LYS A 533 16.65 -3.35 -4.09
C LYS A 533 15.79 -3.34 -2.83
N THR A 534 16.25 -4.00 -1.77
CA THR A 534 15.54 -4.00 -0.48
C THR A 534 15.55 -2.61 0.13
N LEU A 535 14.37 -2.11 0.47
CA LEU A 535 14.13 -0.81 1.11
C LEU A 535 13.89 -1.00 2.62
N TYR A 536 12.96 -1.90 2.98
CA TYR A 536 12.56 -2.12 4.37
C TYR A 536 12.49 -3.62 4.73
N LYS A 537 12.82 -3.95 5.98
CA LYS A 537 12.73 -5.31 6.55
C LYS A 537 12.82 -5.28 8.08
N TRP A 538 11.95 -5.98 8.78
CA TRP A 538 12.03 -6.05 10.25
C TRP A 538 13.40 -6.55 10.75
N LYS A 539 13.89 -5.93 11.82
CA LYS A 539 15.13 -6.29 12.53
C LYS A 539 14.77 -6.61 13.96
N GLU A 540 14.46 -7.88 14.22
CA GLU A 540 14.01 -8.32 15.53
C GLU A 540 15.00 -9.30 16.14
N SER A 541 15.17 -9.20 17.46
CA SER A 541 15.99 -10.12 18.23
C SER A 541 15.11 -10.87 19.23
N PRO A 542 15.33 -12.19 19.41
CA PRO A 542 14.62 -12.96 20.41
C PRO A 542 14.88 -12.43 21.83
N LYS A 543 13.84 -12.41 22.65
CA LYS A 543 13.88 -12.10 24.08
C LYS A 543 13.55 -13.36 24.87
N GLN A 544 14.45 -13.82 25.73
CA GLN A 544 14.12 -14.91 26.64
C GLN A 544 13.15 -14.42 27.72
N ILE A 545 11.93 -14.97 27.72
CA ILE A 545 10.89 -14.60 28.67
C ILE A 545 10.84 -15.58 29.83
N TYR A 546 10.82 -16.87 29.52
CA TYR A 546 10.76 -17.98 30.47
C TYR A 546 11.96 -18.90 30.29
N SER A 547 12.41 -19.57 31.35
CA SER A 547 13.42 -20.62 31.19
C SER A 547 12.88 -21.79 30.34
N GLN A 548 13.78 -22.57 29.73
CA GLN A 548 13.38 -23.77 28.98
C GLN A 548 12.58 -24.76 29.86
N ARG A 549 12.97 -24.94 31.11
CA ARG A 549 12.26 -25.77 32.10
C ARG A 549 10.83 -25.27 32.35
N THR A 550 10.67 -23.96 32.50
CA THR A 550 9.35 -23.32 32.65
C THR A 550 8.51 -23.60 31.41
N ASN A 551 9.10 -23.44 30.22
CA ASN A 551 8.42 -23.67 28.96
C ASN A 551 7.95 -25.12 28.80
N GLU A 552 8.79 -26.09 29.10
CA GLU A 552 8.44 -27.52 29.07
C GLU A 552 7.30 -27.86 30.03
N THR A 553 7.30 -27.26 31.23
CA THR A 553 6.21 -27.41 32.19
C THR A 553 4.92 -26.79 31.66
N MET A 554 4.99 -25.57 31.11
CA MET A 554 3.84 -24.90 30.50
C MET A 554 3.28 -25.67 29.30
N ARG A 555 4.13 -26.26 28.44
CA ARG A 555 3.69 -27.12 27.33
C ARG A 555 2.93 -28.35 27.83
N LYS A 556 3.39 -29.00 28.91
CA LYS A 556 2.66 -30.12 29.55
C LYS A 556 1.27 -29.66 30.04
N LEU A 557 1.20 -28.50 30.68
CA LEU A 557 -0.05 -27.92 31.16
C LEU A 557 -1.00 -27.59 29.99
N LEU A 558 -0.52 -26.93 28.94
CA LEU A 558 -1.29 -26.60 27.72
C LEU A 558 -1.81 -27.85 27.00
N ALA A 559 -1.01 -28.92 26.92
CA ALA A 559 -1.45 -30.18 26.34
C ALA A 559 -2.57 -30.85 27.16
N SER A 560 -2.51 -30.77 28.49
CA SER A 560 -3.54 -31.36 29.37
C SER A 560 -4.94 -30.75 29.15
N VAL A 561 -5.02 -29.46 28.81
CA VAL A 561 -6.27 -28.74 28.48
C VAL A 561 -6.95 -29.34 27.26
N VAL A 562 -6.18 -29.66 26.22
CA VAL A 562 -6.72 -30.22 24.96
C VAL A 562 -6.97 -31.72 25.09
N LYS A 563 -6.15 -32.45 25.86
CA LYS A 563 -6.31 -33.90 26.03
C LYS A 563 -7.52 -34.27 26.89
N SER A 564 -7.74 -33.55 28.00
CA SER A 564 -8.75 -33.94 29.00
C SER A 564 -9.43 -32.78 29.73
N GLY A 565 -9.13 -31.53 29.36
CA GLY A 565 -9.65 -30.34 30.02
C GLY A 565 -10.68 -29.58 29.19
N THR A 566 -10.75 -28.27 29.43
CA THR A 566 -11.73 -27.37 28.79
C THR A 566 -11.58 -27.26 27.27
N GLY A 567 -10.42 -27.59 26.72
CA GLY A 567 -10.12 -27.51 25.29
C GLY A 567 -10.37 -28.80 24.51
N LYS A 568 -11.00 -29.83 25.09
CA LYS A 568 -11.12 -31.17 24.48
C LYS A 568 -11.63 -31.19 23.03
N LYS A 569 -12.55 -30.29 22.68
CA LYS A 569 -13.10 -30.21 21.31
C LYS A 569 -12.10 -29.72 20.26
N ALA A 570 -11.00 -29.09 20.67
CA ALA A 570 -9.92 -28.68 19.77
C ALA A 570 -9.01 -29.86 19.36
N ASN A 571 -9.08 -31.01 20.04
CA ASN A 571 -8.13 -32.09 19.85
C ASN A 571 -8.22 -32.75 18.45
N PHE A 572 -7.07 -32.99 17.83
CA PHE A 572 -6.87 -33.77 16.61
C PHE A 572 -5.48 -34.43 16.65
N ASN A 573 -5.20 -35.35 15.72
CA ASN A 573 -3.92 -36.07 15.70
C ASN A 573 -2.77 -35.15 15.26
N SER A 574 -1.83 -34.89 16.17
CA SER A 574 -0.64 -34.04 15.97
C SER A 574 0.46 -34.49 16.95
N PRO A 575 1.77 -34.40 16.63
CA PRO A 575 2.83 -34.80 17.56
C PRO A 575 2.77 -33.99 18.86
N TYR A 576 2.55 -32.67 18.76
CA TYR A 576 2.14 -31.84 19.88
C TYR A 576 0.85 -31.07 19.56
N ILE A 577 0.01 -30.95 20.59
CA ILE A 577 -1.15 -30.10 20.60
C ILE A 577 -1.39 -29.58 22.01
N GLY A 578 -1.52 -28.27 22.15
CA GLY A 578 -1.81 -27.63 23.44
C GLY A 578 -2.53 -26.32 23.25
N GLY A 579 -3.15 -25.81 24.31
CA GLY A 579 -3.81 -24.51 24.26
C GLY A 579 -4.53 -24.16 25.55
N LYS A 580 -5.19 -23.00 25.52
CA LYS A 580 -5.96 -22.50 26.64
C LYS A 580 -7.26 -21.86 26.17
N THR A 581 -8.35 -22.21 26.83
CA THR A 581 -9.64 -21.54 26.67
C THR A 581 -9.70 -20.27 27.53
N GLY A 582 -10.40 -19.25 27.03
CA GLY A 582 -10.77 -18.04 27.78
C GLY A 582 -12.26 -17.79 27.68
N THR A 583 -12.83 -17.25 28.76
CA THR A 583 -14.23 -16.82 28.82
C THR A 583 -14.28 -15.61 29.73
N SER A 584 -14.77 -14.48 29.23
CA SER A 584 -15.00 -13.28 30.05
C SER A 584 -16.34 -13.39 30.80
N ASN A 585 -16.58 -12.49 31.74
CA ASN A 585 -17.83 -12.47 32.50
C ASN A 585 -19.05 -12.34 31.58
N ASP A 586 -20.17 -12.93 31.99
CA ASP A 586 -21.44 -12.97 31.24
C ASP A 586 -21.31 -13.53 29.82
N TYR A 587 -20.25 -14.31 29.53
CA TYR A 587 -19.96 -14.85 28.20
C TYR A 587 -19.91 -13.79 27.10
N LYS A 588 -19.37 -12.60 27.39
CA LYS A 588 -19.19 -11.55 26.36
C LYS A 588 -18.19 -11.98 25.30
N ASP A 589 -17.12 -12.66 25.73
CA ASP A 589 -16.01 -13.10 24.90
C ASP A 589 -15.65 -14.55 25.18
N ILE A 590 -15.44 -15.33 24.12
CA ILE A 590 -14.96 -16.71 24.21
C ILE A 590 -13.72 -16.88 23.34
N TRP A 591 -12.70 -17.50 23.91
CA TRP A 591 -11.37 -17.57 23.33
C TRP A 591 -10.84 -18.99 23.29
N PHE A 592 -10.07 -19.29 22.26
CA PHE A 592 -9.08 -20.36 22.32
C PHE A 592 -7.78 -19.89 21.71
N VAL A 593 -6.68 -20.03 22.45
CA VAL A 593 -5.33 -19.82 21.92
C VAL A 593 -4.58 -21.14 22.06
N GLY A 594 -4.20 -21.71 20.93
CA GLY A 594 -3.61 -23.04 20.87
C GLY A 594 -2.45 -23.10 19.89
N LEU A 595 -1.63 -24.13 20.04
CA LEU A 595 -0.44 -24.33 19.23
C LEU A 595 -0.20 -25.81 18.95
N THR A 596 0.44 -26.04 17.80
CA THR A 596 1.03 -27.30 17.36
C THR A 596 2.55 -27.20 17.48
N ASP A 597 3.32 -28.02 16.76
CA ASP A 597 4.79 -27.92 16.74
C ASP A 597 5.36 -26.78 15.89
N GLN A 598 4.55 -26.21 14.98
CA GLN A 598 4.99 -25.17 14.04
C GLN A 598 4.15 -23.89 14.12
N TYR A 599 2.86 -24.04 14.40
CA TYR A 599 1.92 -22.94 14.32
C TYR A 599 1.22 -22.66 15.64
N THR A 600 1.01 -21.39 15.93
CA THR A 600 0.17 -20.87 17.01
C THR A 600 -1.02 -20.16 16.40
N MET A 601 -2.23 -20.44 16.87
CA MET A 601 -3.46 -19.78 16.42
C MET A 601 -4.32 -19.36 17.61
N GLY A 602 -4.76 -18.11 17.59
CA GLY A 602 -5.77 -17.58 18.49
C GLY A 602 -7.08 -17.34 17.76
N VAL A 603 -8.19 -17.67 18.43
CA VAL A 603 -9.55 -17.45 17.97
C VAL A 603 -10.33 -16.74 19.05
N TRP A 604 -10.95 -15.62 18.68
CA TRP A 604 -11.97 -14.94 19.46
C TRP A 604 -13.33 -15.06 18.78
N VAL A 605 -14.37 -15.21 19.59
CA VAL A 605 -15.76 -15.10 19.17
C VAL A 605 -16.51 -14.25 20.19
N GLY A 606 -17.36 -13.33 19.73
CA GLY A 606 -18.09 -12.42 20.59
C GLY A 606 -19.15 -11.63 19.84
N ARG A 607 -19.64 -10.57 20.47
CA ARG A 607 -20.51 -9.56 19.84
C ARG A 607 -19.92 -8.17 20.06
N ASP A 608 -20.31 -7.20 19.23
CA ASP A 608 -20.04 -5.79 19.53
C ASP A 608 -20.73 -5.34 20.81
N ARG A 609 -21.95 -5.83 21.03
CA ARG A 609 -22.72 -5.60 22.26
C ARG A 609 -23.46 -6.87 22.66
N GLY A 610 -23.52 -7.13 23.96
CA GLY A 610 -24.21 -8.28 24.52
C GLY A 610 -23.31 -9.51 24.72
N THR A 611 -23.92 -10.69 24.71
CA THR A 611 -23.30 -11.96 25.12
C THR A 611 -23.41 -13.03 24.02
N VAL A 612 -22.49 -14.00 24.06
CA VAL A 612 -22.48 -15.23 23.25
C VAL A 612 -22.81 -16.48 24.07
N GLU A 613 -23.42 -16.34 25.25
CA GLU A 613 -23.83 -17.45 26.12
C GLU A 613 -24.63 -18.53 25.37
N SER A 614 -25.61 -18.12 24.56
CA SER A 614 -26.50 -19.03 23.82
C SER A 614 -25.77 -19.98 22.87
N ILE A 615 -24.56 -19.62 22.42
CA ILE A 615 -23.74 -20.43 21.52
C ILE A 615 -22.54 -21.09 22.21
N TYR A 616 -22.33 -20.85 23.51
CA TYR A 616 -21.17 -21.35 24.24
C TYR A 616 -21.04 -22.88 24.19
N SER A 617 -22.16 -23.59 24.34
CA SER A 617 -22.23 -25.05 24.31
C SER A 617 -21.80 -25.65 22.96
N SER A 618 -22.02 -24.93 21.86
CA SER A 618 -21.57 -25.32 20.52
C SER A 618 -20.03 -25.23 20.36
N SER A 619 -19.40 -24.38 21.16
CA SER A 619 -17.95 -24.15 21.25
C SER A 619 -17.30 -23.75 19.91
N PRO A 620 -17.77 -22.69 19.24
CA PRO A 620 -17.33 -22.34 17.89
C PRO A 620 -15.84 -22.00 17.83
N HIS A 621 -15.31 -21.27 18.83
CA HIS A 621 -13.89 -20.95 18.96
C HIS A 621 -12.96 -22.18 18.89
N LEU A 622 -13.33 -23.29 19.54
CA LEU A 622 -12.58 -24.56 19.48
C LEU A 622 -12.71 -25.26 18.12
N ARG A 623 -13.90 -25.20 17.50
CA ARG A 623 -14.15 -25.81 16.19
C ARG A 623 -13.41 -25.08 15.07
N ILE A 624 -13.45 -23.74 15.07
CA ILE A 624 -12.71 -22.88 14.13
C ILE A 624 -11.22 -23.23 14.21
N TRP A 625 -10.67 -23.27 15.42
CA TRP A 625 -9.27 -23.61 15.62
C TRP A 625 -8.94 -25.00 15.08
N LYS A 626 -9.70 -26.03 15.48
CA LYS A 626 -9.44 -27.42 15.04
C LYS A 626 -9.54 -27.57 13.53
N GLN A 627 -10.61 -27.04 12.93
CA GLN A 627 -10.88 -27.22 11.50
C GLN A 627 -9.90 -26.44 10.62
N THR A 628 -9.28 -25.39 11.15
CA THR A 628 -8.19 -24.69 10.48
C THR A 628 -6.86 -25.43 10.66
N MET A 629 -6.49 -25.72 11.91
CA MET A 629 -5.15 -26.20 12.26
C MET A 629 -4.87 -27.65 11.88
N GLN A 630 -5.88 -28.52 11.78
CA GLN A 630 -5.66 -29.92 11.37
C GLN A 630 -5.19 -30.08 9.92
N TYR A 631 -5.19 -28.98 9.14
CA TYR A 631 -4.71 -28.94 7.76
C TYR A 631 -3.49 -28.02 7.58
N ALA A 632 -3.00 -27.39 8.64
CA ALA A 632 -1.74 -26.68 8.62
C ALA A 632 -0.61 -27.74 8.59
N LYS A 633 0.18 -27.74 7.52
CA LYS A 633 1.27 -28.70 7.31
C LYS A 633 2.63 -28.08 7.58
#